data_AF-A0A558B9Q9-F1
#
_entry.id   AF-A0A558B9Q9-F1
#
_cell.length_a   1.000
_cell.length_b   1.000
_cell.length_c   1.000
_cell.angle_alpha   90.00
_cell.angle_beta   90.00
_cell.angle_gamma   90.00
#
_symmetry.space_group_name_H-M   'P 1'
#
loop_
_entity.id
_entity.type
_entity.pdbx_description
1 polymer ?
#
loop_
_entity_poly.entity_id
_entity_poly.type
_entity_poly.pdbx_seq_one_letter_code
_entity_poly.pdbx_strand_id
1 'polypeptide(L)'
;MYAQIEPIGGYSVATALSSSSASLNVSLSRPAQGAIVVHVAGEVDAATAPDLAAALGPIWSSRPARVVLDLSGVSFLGTAGLSELLFAAERAELEQVTLRLVGPHCVRRALRAAGLTDRLPLSADLGEALER
;
A
#
# COMPACT_ATOMS: atom_id res chain seq x y z
N MET A 1 -32.04 51.91 -21.13
CA MET A 1 -30.85 51.22 -21.67
C MET A 1 -30.09 50.66 -20.47
N TYR A 2 -30.49 49.48 -19.99
CA TYR A 2 -29.93 48.85 -18.79
C TYR A 2 -28.71 48.03 -19.19
N ALA A 3 -27.57 48.28 -18.56
CA ALA A 3 -26.38 47.45 -18.68
C ALA A 3 -26.60 46.17 -17.86
N GLN A 4 -26.67 45.03 -18.55
CA GLN A 4 -26.55 43.71 -17.93
C GLN A 4 -25.09 43.53 -17.50
N ILE A 5 -24.86 43.43 -16.19
CA ILE A 5 -23.58 42.94 -15.66
C ILE A 5 -23.84 41.50 -15.21
N GLU A 6 -23.34 40.55 -16.00
CA GLU A 6 -23.33 39.13 -15.66
C GLU A 6 -22.27 38.84 -14.58
N PRO A 7 -22.48 37.87 -13.68
CA PRO A 7 -21.56 37.57 -12.60
C PRO A 7 -20.24 36.98 -13.12
N ILE A 8 -19.12 37.49 -12.60
CA ILE A 8 -17.76 36.93 -12.76
C ILE A 8 -17.65 35.60 -11.99
N GLY A 9 -18.12 34.52 -12.63
CA GLY A 9 -18.06 33.16 -12.10
C GLY A 9 -16.73 32.46 -12.37
N GLY A 10 -16.08 32.03 -11.29
CA GLY A 10 -15.52 30.68 -11.16
C GLY A 10 -14.38 30.26 -12.09
N TYR A 11 -13.14 30.52 -11.69
CA TYR A 11 -12.03 29.64 -12.06
C TYR A 11 -11.95 28.50 -11.03
N SER A 12 -12.73 27.45 -11.27
CA SER A 12 -12.42 26.12 -10.74
C SER A 12 -11.46 25.46 -11.72
N VAL A 13 -10.20 25.31 -11.32
CA VAL A 13 -9.25 24.47 -12.05
C VAL A 13 -9.58 23.00 -11.76
N ALA A 14 -10.60 22.47 -12.44
CA ALA A 14 -10.79 21.04 -12.53
C ALA A 14 -9.75 20.49 -13.53
N THR A 15 -8.51 20.34 -13.08
CA THR A 15 -7.50 19.52 -13.77
C THR A 15 -7.91 18.06 -13.61
N ALA A 16 -8.79 17.59 -14.49
CA ALA A 16 -9.03 16.17 -14.65
C ALA A 16 -8.27 15.70 -15.90
N LEU A 17 -7.35 14.74 -15.69
CA LEU A 17 -7.33 13.41 -16.30
C LEU A 17 -5.91 12.96 -16.69
N SER A 18 -5.30 12.18 -15.80
CA SER A 18 -4.85 10.85 -16.20
C SER A 18 -5.35 9.88 -15.14
N SER A 19 -6.56 9.33 -15.33
CA SER A 19 -6.89 8.07 -14.67
C SER A 19 -6.12 6.99 -15.41
N SER A 20 -4.85 6.78 -15.04
CA SER A 20 -4.33 5.42 -15.16
C SER A 20 -5.30 4.59 -14.31
N SER A 21 -5.90 3.55 -14.90
CA SER A 21 -6.69 2.61 -14.12
C SER A 21 -5.69 1.87 -13.23
N ALA A 22 -5.33 2.50 -12.10
CA ALA A 22 -4.46 1.96 -11.09
C ALA A 22 -5.17 0.71 -10.56
N SER A 23 -4.85 -0.42 -11.18
CA SER A 23 -5.50 -1.69 -10.91
C SER A 23 -4.69 -2.34 -9.81
N LEU A 24 -5.10 -2.09 -8.56
CA LEU A 24 -4.57 -2.83 -7.43
C LEU A 24 -5.23 -4.21 -7.41
N ASN A 25 -4.42 -5.25 -7.49
CA ASN A 25 -4.86 -6.62 -7.26
C ASN A 25 -4.28 -7.10 -5.92
N VAL A 26 -5.17 -7.51 -5.01
CA VAL A 26 -4.78 -8.09 -3.73
C VAL A 26 -5.34 -9.51 -3.65
N SER A 27 -4.47 -10.48 -3.40
CA SER A 27 -4.86 -11.86 -3.16
C SER A 27 -4.18 -12.43 -1.92
N LEU A 28 -4.79 -13.43 -1.30
CA LEU A 28 -4.35 -14.00 -0.04
C LEU A 28 -3.99 -15.47 -0.20
N SER A 29 -2.87 -15.89 0.38
CA SER A 29 -2.50 -17.30 0.50
C SER A 29 -2.08 -17.64 1.93
N ARG A 30 -2.17 -18.92 2.29
CA ARG A 30 -1.87 -19.43 3.64
C ARG A 30 -0.90 -20.60 3.54
N PRO A 31 0.40 -20.34 3.35
CA PRO A 31 1.39 -21.40 3.11
C PRO A 31 1.67 -22.26 4.34
N ALA A 32 1.40 -21.77 5.54
CA ALA A 32 1.60 -22.49 6.80
C ALA A 32 0.55 -22.07 7.84
N GLN A 33 0.41 -22.87 8.90
CA GLN A 33 -0.49 -22.54 10.00
C GLN A 33 -0.01 -21.27 10.72
N GLY A 34 -0.92 -20.30 10.86
CA GLY A 34 -0.60 -19.02 11.50
C GLY A 34 0.16 -18.02 10.61
N ALA A 35 0.43 -18.35 9.35
CA ALA A 35 1.05 -17.43 8.38
C ALA A 35 0.06 -17.07 7.27
N ILE A 36 -0.06 -15.77 6.99
CA ILE A 36 -0.84 -15.23 5.86
C ILE A 36 0.11 -14.47 4.95
N VAL A 37 0.05 -14.73 3.65
CA VAL A 37 0.74 -13.97 2.62
C VAL A 37 -0.27 -13.14 1.86
N VAL A 38 0.00 -11.84 1.73
CA VAL A 38 -0.79 -10.87 1.00
C VAL A 38 -0.03 -10.52 -0.27
N HIS A 39 -0.46 -11.05 -1.40
CA HIS A 39 0.13 -10.72 -2.70
C HIS A 39 -0.52 -9.45 -3.23
N VAL A 40 0.31 -8.44 -3.47
CA VAL A 40 -0.10 -7.13 -3.99
C VAL A 40 0.54 -6.93 -5.35
N ALA A 41 -0.27 -6.64 -6.34
CA ALA A 41 0.17 -6.34 -7.70
C ALA A 41 -0.49 -5.08 -8.25
N GLY A 42 0.22 -4.40 -9.15
CA GLY A 42 -0.22 -3.13 -9.75
C GLY A 42 0.39 -1.91 -9.06
N GLU A 43 -0.39 -0.85 -8.93
CA GLU A 43 0.06 0.44 -8.42
C GLU A 43 -0.47 0.68 -7.00
N VAL A 44 0.40 1.13 -6.09
CA VAL A 44 0.03 1.49 -4.71
C VAL A 44 0.26 2.99 -4.52
N ASP A 45 -0.81 3.78 -4.69
CA ASP A 45 -0.76 5.24 -4.65
C ASP A 45 -1.96 5.82 -3.88
N ALA A 46 -2.25 7.12 -4.05
CA ALA A 46 -3.35 7.76 -3.34
C ALA A 46 -4.74 7.24 -3.74
N ALA A 47 -4.89 6.71 -4.96
CA ALA A 47 -6.13 6.15 -5.44
C ALA A 47 -6.35 4.72 -4.90
N THR A 48 -5.29 3.93 -4.76
CA THR A 48 -5.38 2.50 -4.39
C THR A 48 -5.00 2.18 -2.95
N ALA A 49 -4.36 3.11 -2.21
CA ALA A 49 -4.04 2.91 -0.80
C ALA A 49 -5.27 2.55 0.07
N PRO A 50 -6.47 3.15 -0.12
CA PRO A 50 -7.66 2.75 0.62
C PRO A 50 -8.07 1.29 0.38
N ASP A 51 -7.91 0.78 -0.84
CA ASP A 51 -8.20 -0.62 -1.18
C ASP A 51 -7.22 -1.58 -0.50
N LEU A 52 -5.93 -1.22 -0.44
CA LEU A 52 -4.94 -1.97 0.31
C LEU A 52 -5.28 -2.01 1.81
N ALA A 53 -5.62 -0.86 2.40
CA ALA A 53 -6.03 -0.76 3.80
C ALA A 53 -7.24 -1.64 4.11
N ALA A 54 -8.26 -1.59 3.24
CA ALA A 54 -9.48 -2.40 3.36
C ALA A 54 -9.18 -3.90 3.26
N ALA A 55 -8.25 -4.31 2.40
CA ALA A 55 -7.85 -5.71 2.27
C ALA A 55 -7.05 -6.22 3.49
N LEU A 56 -6.20 -5.37 4.09
CA LEU A 56 -5.40 -5.71 5.26
C LEU A 56 -6.23 -5.72 6.56
N GLY A 57 -7.24 -4.87 6.67
CA GLY A 57 -8.10 -4.72 7.86
C GLY A 57 -8.56 -6.04 8.50
N PRO A 58 -9.22 -6.93 7.76
CA PRO A 58 -9.69 -8.23 8.27
C PRO A 58 -8.56 -9.15 8.74
N ILE A 59 -7.36 -9.03 8.18
CA ILE A 59 -6.20 -9.86 8.52
C ILE A 59 -5.74 -9.55 9.93
N TRP A 60 -5.65 -8.27 10.28
CA TRP A 60 -5.26 -7.83 11.62
C TRP A 60 -6.21 -8.37 12.69
N SER A 61 -7.52 -8.35 12.43
CA SER A 61 -8.54 -8.90 13.33
C SER A 61 -8.40 -10.41 13.54
N SER A 62 -7.86 -11.13 12.56
CA SER A 62 -7.62 -12.58 12.67
C SER A 62 -6.38 -12.95 13.47
N ARG A 63 -5.53 -11.95 13.81
CA ARG A 63 -4.30 -12.10 14.61
C ARG A 63 -3.44 -13.31 14.21
N PRO A 64 -3.04 -13.44 12.94
CA PRO A 64 -2.10 -14.47 12.54
C PRO A 64 -0.77 -14.27 13.28
N ALA A 65 0.00 -15.33 13.48
CA ALA A 65 1.35 -15.18 14.04
C ALA A 65 2.25 -14.35 13.10
N ARG A 66 2.00 -14.43 11.79
CA ARG A 66 2.81 -13.80 10.75
C ARG A 66 1.97 -13.31 9.57
N VAL A 67 2.30 -12.13 9.08
CA VAL A 67 1.82 -11.58 7.81
C VAL A 67 3.02 -11.23 6.94
N VAL A 68 3.02 -11.74 5.71
CA VAL A 68 3.99 -11.33 4.69
C VAL A 68 3.27 -10.53 3.62
N LEU A 69 3.64 -9.26 3.43
CA LEU A 69 3.23 -8.48 2.25
C LEU A 69 4.21 -8.78 1.12
N ASP A 70 3.74 -9.54 0.14
CA ASP A 70 4.43 -9.77 -1.11
C ASP A 70 4.07 -8.68 -2.13
N LEU A 71 4.93 -7.66 -2.19
CA LEU A 71 4.82 -6.53 -3.12
C LEU A 71 5.53 -6.82 -4.45
N SER A 72 5.94 -8.06 -4.73
CA SER A 72 6.70 -8.43 -5.95
C SER A 72 5.99 -8.03 -7.25
N GLY A 73 4.65 -7.99 -7.25
CA GLY A 73 3.84 -7.55 -8.38
C GLY A 73 3.62 -6.03 -8.47
N VAL A 74 4.15 -5.24 -7.53
CA VAL A 74 3.96 -3.79 -7.49
C VAL A 74 4.86 -3.12 -8.52
N SER A 75 4.26 -2.40 -9.47
CA SER A 75 4.97 -1.62 -10.49
C SER A 75 5.30 -0.20 -10.00
N PHE A 76 4.49 0.36 -9.11
CA PHE A 76 4.63 1.72 -8.59
C PHE A 76 4.23 1.82 -7.12
N LEU A 77 5.02 2.55 -6.32
CA LEU A 77 4.75 2.84 -4.92
C LEU A 77 4.86 4.35 -4.67
N GLY A 78 3.71 5.00 -4.48
CA GLY A 78 3.59 6.41 -4.16
C GLY A 78 3.71 6.70 -2.66
N THR A 79 3.65 7.98 -2.30
CA THR A 79 3.73 8.44 -0.89
C THR A 79 2.58 7.91 -0.03
N ALA A 80 1.36 7.89 -0.56
CA ALA A 80 0.21 7.30 0.14
C ALA A 80 0.41 5.80 0.40
N GLY A 81 0.99 5.07 -0.55
CA GLY A 81 1.35 3.66 -0.36
C GLY A 81 2.44 3.46 0.70
N LEU A 82 3.45 4.32 0.75
CA LEU A 82 4.46 4.29 1.82
C LEU A 82 3.84 4.50 3.20
N SER A 83 2.92 5.46 3.33
CA SER A 83 2.17 5.68 4.57
C SER A 83 1.34 4.45 4.94
N GLU A 84 0.70 3.80 3.96
CA GLU A 84 -0.09 2.59 4.21
C GLU A 84 0.78 1.42 4.71
N LEU A 85 1.98 1.23 4.14
CA LEU A 85 2.92 0.23 4.65
C LEU A 85 3.38 0.54 6.09
N LEU A 86 3.52 1.83 6.43
CA LEU A 86 3.88 2.26 7.78
C LEU A 86 2.74 1.97 8.77
N PHE A 87 1.50 2.30 8.40
CA PHE A 87 0.32 1.99 9.21
C PHE A 87 0.14 0.48 9.38
N ALA A 88 0.41 -0.31 8.34
CA ALA A 88 0.41 -1.76 8.44
C ALA A 88 1.44 -2.28 9.46
N ALA A 89 2.65 -1.71 9.49
CA ALA A 89 3.67 -2.08 10.48
C ALA A 89 3.26 -1.70 11.90
N GLU A 90 2.76 -0.48 12.10
CA GLU A 90 2.26 -0.03 13.41
C GLU A 90 1.09 -0.91 13.89
N ARG A 91 0.20 -1.31 12.97
CA ARG A 91 -0.91 -2.20 13.30
C ARG A 91 -0.44 -3.61 13.65
N ALA A 92 0.55 -4.13 12.93
CA ALA A 92 1.13 -5.43 13.22
C ALA A 92 1.79 -5.44 14.61
N GLU A 93 2.51 -4.39 14.98
CA GLU A 93 3.10 -4.24 16.32
C GLU A 93 2.02 -4.21 17.41
N LEU A 94 0.94 -3.43 17.22
CA LEU A 94 -0.17 -3.35 18.18
C LEU A 94 -0.89 -4.68 18.38
N GLU A 95 -1.07 -5.47 17.32
CA GLU A 95 -1.73 -6.77 17.37
C GLU A 95 -0.75 -7.93 17.67
N GLN A 96 0.53 -7.63 17.92
CA GLN A 96 1.61 -8.60 18.16
C GLN A 96 1.81 -9.62 17.02
N VAL A 97 1.63 -9.16 15.79
CA VAL A 97 1.79 -9.92 14.55
C VAL A 97 3.16 -9.65 13.95
N THR A 98 3.88 -10.68 13.52
CA THR A 98 5.15 -10.48 12.80
C THR A 98 4.87 -10.04 11.36
N LEU A 99 5.22 -8.79 11.02
CA LEU A 99 5.13 -8.28 9.65
C LEU A 99 6.45 -8.45 8.89
N ARG A 100 6.37 -8.95 7.66
CA ARG A 100 7.48 -8.97 6.70
C ARG A 100 7.04 -8.40 5.37
N LEU A 101 7.96 -7.74 4.68
CA LEU A 101 7.76 -7.24 3.34
C LEU A 101 8.71 -7.94 2.38
N VAL A 102 8.21 -8.31 1.22
CA VAL A 102 8.98 -8.72 0.05
C VAL A 102 8.62 -7.74 -1.05
N GLY A 103 9.58 -7.28 -1.85
CA GLY A 103 9.25 -6.31 -2.89
C GLY A 103 10.37 -6.04 -3.87
N PRO A 104 10.01 -5.53 -5.06
CA PRO A 104 10.93 -5.28 -6.15
C PRO A 104 11.77 -4.03 -5.89
N HIS A 105 12.67 -3.72 -6.83
CA HIS A 105 13.59 -2.61 -6.71
C HIS A 105 12.89 -1.25 -6.52
N CYS A 106 11.71 -1.02 -7.13
CA CYS A 106 10.98 0.24 -6.96
C CYS A 106 10.51 0.46 -5.51
N VAL A 107 10.01 -0.58 -4.84
CA VAL A 107 9.61 -0.54 -3.43
C VAL A 107 10.83 -0.24 -2.55
N ARG A 108 11.94 -0.96 -2.77
CA ARG A 108 13.19 -0.72 -2.02
C ARG A 108 13.70 0.70 -2.17
N ARG A 109 13.65 1.25 -3.39
CA ARG A 109 14.04 2.64 -3.66
C ARG A 109 13.12 3.64 -2.95
N ALA A 110 11.81 3.42 -2.99
CA ALA A 110 10.84 4.28 -2.32
C ALA A 110 11.04 4.29 -0.79
N LEU A 111 11.20 3.11 -0.16
CA LEU A 111 11.49 3.00 1.27
C LEU A 111 12.81 3.68 1.66
N ARG A 112 13.86 3.52 0.84
CA ARG A 112 15.14 4.20 1.07
C ARG A 112 15.01 5.71 0.96
N ALA A 113 14.32 6.20 -0.08
CA ALA A 113 14.09 7.63 -0.28
C ALA A 113 13.29 8.26 0.88
N ALA A 114 12.36 7.50 1.48
CA ALA A 114 11.58 7.91 2.63
C ALA A 114 12.28 7.69 3.99
N GLY A 115 13.48 7.10 4.02
CA GLY A 115 14.18 6.77 5.28
C GLY A 115 13.50 5.68 6.11
N LEU A 116 12.68 4.83 5.49
CA LEU A 116 11.87 3.82 6.19
C LEU A 116 12.51 2.42 6.20
N THR A 117 13.75 2.27 5.75
CA THR A 117 14.37 0.94 5.57
C THR A 117 14.54 0.17 6.87
N ASP A 118 14.78 0.84 8.00
CA ASP A 118 14.89 0.20 9.31
C ASP A 118 13.53 -0.19 9.90
N ARG A 119 12.48 0.60 9.65
CA ARG A 119 11.11 0.31 10.13
C ARG A 119 10.40 -0.74 9.26
N LEU A 120 10.72 -0.76 7.96
CA LEU A 120 10.10 -1.63 6.96
C LEU A 120 11.19 -2.45 6.25
N PRO A 121 11.85 -3.38 6.95
CA PRO A 121 12.89 -4.21 6.35
C PRO A 121 12.29 -5.13 5.28
N LEU A 122 12.92 -5.14 4.11
CA LEU A 122 12.56 -6.04 3.02
C LEU A 122 13.35 -7.35 3.14
N SER A 123 12.65 -8.47 3.07
CA SER A 123 13.25 -9.80 2.89
C SER A 123 13.68 -9.98 1.43
N ALA A 124 14.64 -10.87 1.16
CA ALA A 124 15.11 -11.13 -0.19
C ALA A 124 14.01 -11.78 -1.07
N ASP A 125 13.25 -12.70 -0.49
CA ASP A 125 12.19 -13.45 -1.14
C ASP A 125 11.14 -13.96 -0.13
N LEU A 126 10.10 -14.61 -0.66
CA LEU A 126 8.99 -15.12 0.14
C LEU A 126 9.40 -16.24 1.09
N GLY A 127 10.36 -17.09 0.71
CA GLY A 127 10.87 -18.16 1.56
C GLY A 127 11.51 -17.59 2.83
N GLU A 128 12.44 -16.65 2.65
CA GLU A 128 13.06 -15.96 3.78
C GLU A 128 12.03 -15.25 4.68
N ALA A 129 11.04 -14.59 4.06
CA ALA A 129 9.99 -13.87 4.81
C ALA A 129 9.09 -14.80 5.64
N LEU A 130 8.94 -16.07 5.25
CA LEU A 130 8.17 -17.07 5.98
C LEU A 130 8.99 -17.70 7.13
N GLU A 131 10.31 -17.78 6.99
CA GLU A 131 11.20 -18.40 7.98
C GLU A 131 11.60 -17.44 9.12
N ARG A 132 11.68 -16.13 8.89
CA ARG A 132 12.24 -15.14 9.84
C ARG A 132 11.23 -14.37 10.65
#